data_AF-A0ABD6A6J4-F1
#
_entry.id   AF-A0ABD6A6J4-F1
#
_cell.length_a   1.000
_cell.length_b   1.000
_cell.length_c   1.000
_cell.angle_alpha   90.00
_cell.angle_beta   90.00
_cell.angle_gamma   90.00
#
_symmetry.space_group_name_H-M   'P 1'
#
loop_
_entity.id
_entity.type
_entity.pdbx_description
1 polymer ?
#
loop_
_entity_poly.entity_id
_entity_poly.type
_entity_poly.pdbx_seq_one_letter_code
_entity_poly.pdbx_strand_id
1 'polypeptide(L)'
;MSFTRLRVTLVVAVVLAVVCTSLSGVALAGRTSDGAHPDAAGSAWADLTAVAQANGTNETNASAPPDSDGDGLTDENETGRYNTDPNAADTDGDGLSDGEEVNEYGTDPTYSDTDGDGLSDSIEVNKFGTDPTKRDTDGDGLPDGEEVRRGTNATNNDTDGDGVPDGTEVEEGLSPTEVDSDDDGTPDGEELNQTATPTRTADGTNRTNETGESDGTNETDETNASASDGSNEVGPGFGVAAALVAVAVAALVALRRR
;
A
#
# COMPACT_ATOMS: atom_id res chain seq x y z
N MET A 1 -25.78 -4.80 35.34
CA MET A 1 -25.01 -4.77 34.08
C MET A 1 -25.16 -3.35 33.52
N SER A 2 -24.52 -2.26 33.95
CA SER A 2 -23.17 -1.92 34.44
C SER A 2 -22.05 -2.31 33.48
N PHE A 3 -21.53 -1.34 32.71
CA PHE A 3 -20.10 -1.07 32.44
C PHE A 3 -19.94 -0.19 31.18
N THR A 4 -20.08 1.14 31.32
CA THR A 4 -19.41 2.07 30.35
C THR A 4 -19.26 3.52 30.82
N ARG A 5 -19.64 3.86 32.06
CA ARG A 5 -19.40 5.20 32.64
C ARG A 5 -18.38 5.15 33.78
N LEU A 6 -17.23 4.54 33.54
CA LEU A 6 -16.15 4.46 34.55
C LEU A 6 -14.74 4.31 33.94
N ARG A 7 -14.37 5.19 32.99
CA ARG A 7 -12.96 5.44 32.62
C ARG A 7 -12.67 6.92 32.29
N VAL A 8 -13.45 7.80 32.89
CA VAL A 8 -13.11 9.21 33.02
C VAL A 8 -12.88 9.40 34.52
N THR A 9 -11.71 9.91 34.93
CA THR A 9 -11.25 10.14 36.33
C THR A 9 -10.48 9.02 37.05
N LEU A 10 -9.40 8.50 36.44
CA LEU A 10 -8.27 7.83 37.11
C LEU A 10 -7.08 8.07 36.15
N VAL A 11 -6.18 9.03 36.33
CA VAL A 11 -5.16 9.13 37.36
C VAL A 11 -4.73 10.60 37.42
N VAL A 12 -5.30 11.38 38.34
CA VAL A 12 -4.66 12.60 38.86
C VAL A 12 -4.71 12.44 40.39
N ALA A 13 -3.56 12.65 41.03
CA ALA A 13 -3.27 12.64 42.47
C ALA A 13 -2.82 11.30 43.10
N VAL A 14 -1.49 11.06 43.11
CA VAL A 14 -0.70 10.93 44.35
C VAL A 14 0.72 11.44 44.08
N VAL A 15 1.07 12.54 44.74
CA VAL A 15 2.42 13.11 44.87
C VAL A 15 3.08 12.49 46.13
N LEU A 16 4.42 12.50 46.18
CA LEU A 16 5.32 12.48 47.37
C LEU A 16 5.96 11.15 47.86
N ALA A 17 7.29 11.11 47.68
CA ALA A 17 8.37 10.65 48.58
C ALA A 17 8.53 9.16 48.96
N VAL A 18 9.65 8.56 48.54
CA VAL A 18 10.51 7.74 49.42
C VAL A 18 11.99 7.93 49.06
N VAL A 19 12.76 8.41 50.04
CA VAL A 19 14.20 8.67 50.08
C VAL A 19 14.90 7.50 50.81
N CYS A 20 16.16 7.24 50.46
CA CYS A 20 17.22 6.52 51.20
C CYS A 20 16.86 5.22 51.95
N THR A 21 17.54 4.12 51.58
CA THR A 21 18.39 3.34 52.51
C THR A 21 19.18 2.26 51.76
N SER A 22 20.50 2.38 51.72
CA SER A 22 21.43 1.23 51.84
C SER A 22 22.90 1.70 51.83
N LEU A 23 23.34 2.32 52.93
CA LEU A 23 24.78 2.38 53.22
C LEU A 23 25.01 2.08 54.70
N SER A 24 25.34 0.82 54.98
CA SER A 24 25.91 0.37 56.24
C SER A 24 27.00 -0.65 55.94
N GLY A 25 28.24 -0.29 56.26
CA GLY A 25 29.43 -1.13 56.11
C GLY A 25 30.64 -0.48 56.77
N VAL A 26 30.75 -0.72 58.07
CA VAL A 26 31.76 -0.25 59.03
C VAL A 26 33.15 -0.84 58.74
N ALA A 27 34.22 -0.06 58.93
CA ALA A 27 35.50 -0.57 59.46
C ALA A 27 36.32 0.55 60.13
N LEU A 28 37.06 0.14 61.15
CA LEU A 28 37.48 0.87 62.34
C LEU A 28 39.02 0.83 62.47
N ALA A 29 39.54 1.83 63.19
CA ALA A 29 40.82 1.89 63.92
C ALA A 29 42.10 2.33 63.17
N GLY A 30 42.82 3.24 63.84
CA GLY A 30 44.28 3.32 63.78
C GLY A 30 44.86 4.73 63.87
N ARG A 31 45.04 5.28 65.08
CA ARG A 31 45.84 6.48 65.36
C ARG A 31 47.28 6.10 65.71
N THR A 32 48.27 6.89 65.28
CA THR A 32 49.45 7.44 66.01
C THR A 32 50.23 8.32 65.01
N SER A 33 50.28 9.66 65.16
CA SER A 33 51.30 10.45 65.89
C SER A 33 52.74 10.11 65.52
N ASP A 34 53.42 11.03 64.83
CA ASP A 34 54.71 11.61 65.24
C ASP A 34 55.15 12.69 64.24
N GLY A 35 55.67 13.81 64.76
CA GLY A 35 56.09 14.97 63.98
C GLY A 35 57.56 14.92 63.57
N ALA A 36 57.89 15.56 62.44
CA ALA A 36 59.21 16.12 62.16
C ALA A 36 59.15 17.06 60.94
N HIS A 37 59.85 18.18 61.06
CA HIS A 37 60.24 19.15 60.03
C HIS A 37 61.70 19.50 60.35
N PRO A 38 62.60 19.90 59.43
CA PRO A 38 62.68 19.79 57.96
C PRO A 38 63.91 18.95 57.49
N ASP A 39 64.06 18.78 56.17
CA ASP A 39 65.32 18.93 55.39
C ASP A 39 65.43 17.93 54.23
N ALA A 40 65.81 18.46 53.06
CA ALA A 40 66.46 17.82 51.93
C ALA A 40 65.65 16.87 51.01
N ALA A 41 65.33 17.45 49.84
CA ALA A 41 65.55 16.92 48.50
C ALA A 41 65.09 15.50 48.14
N GLY A 42 64.14 15.44 47.20
CA GLY A 42 64.02 14.33 46.27
C GLY A 42 62.62 13.75 46.15
N SER A 43 61.89 14.27 45.16
CA SER A 43 60.83 13.60 44.40
C SER A 43 59.83 12.74 45.20
N ALA A 44 58.60 13.25 45.36
CA ALA A 44 57.45 12.78 44.58
C ALA A 44 56.11 13.30 45.16
N TRP A 45 55.15 13.55 44.27
CA TRP A 45 53.70 13.72 44.48
C TRP A 45 53.23 14.74 45.55
N ALA A 46 53.26 16.03 45.21
CA ALA A 46 52.33 17.01 45.79
C ALA A 46 52.26 18.25 44.89
N ASP A 47 51.20 18.37 44.11
CA ASP A 47 50.18 19.43 44.30
C ASP A 47 49.16 19.34 43.16
N LEU A 48 47.97 18.79 43.46
CA LEU A 48 46.79 18.89 42.60
C LEU A 48 46.10 20.24 42.85
N THR A 49 46.85 21.32 42.68
CA THR A 49 46.27 22.67 42.63
C THR A 49 46.94 23.43 41.49
N ALA A 50 46.18 23.62 40.41
CA ALA A 50 46.50 24.41 39.21
C ALA A 50 47.43 23.77 38.17
N VAL A 51 46.90 22.86 37.35
CA VAL A 51 46.81 22.97 35.87
C VAL A 51 45.73 21.97 35.42
N ALA A 52 44.49 22.45 35.21
CA ALA A 52 43.49 21.72 34.44
C ALA A 52 43.57 22.20 32.98
N GLN A 53 44.71 21.95 32.34
CA GLN A 53 44.90 22.03 30.91
C GLN A 53 45.72 20.82 30.47
N ALA A 54 45.21 20.14 29.44
CA ALA A 54 45.83 19.05 28.70
C ALA A 54 45.85 17.67 29.39
N ASN A 55 44.69 17.02 29.38
CA ASN A 55 44.61 15.62 28.96
C ASN A 55 43.48 15.51 27.94
N GLY A 56 43.86 15.54 26.67
CA GLY A 56 42.95 15.51 25.53
C GLY A 56 42.25 14.16 25.42
N THR A 57 40.94 14.17 25.64
CA THR A 57 40.05 13.38 24.81
C THR A 57 39.84 14.18 23.54
N ASN A 58 40.38 13.69 22.43
CA ASN A 58 39.95 14.09 21.10
C ASN A 58 38.52 13.56 20.88
N GLU A 59 37.57 14.13 21.62
CA GLU A 59 36.18 14.13 21.21
C GLU A 59 36.10 15.29 20.23
N THR A 60 36.12 15.00 18.93
CA THR A 60 35.56 15.93 17.97
C THR A 60 34.09 16.06 18.38
N ASN A 61 33.80 17.07 19.19
CA ASN A 61 32.46 17.57 19.42
C ASN A 61 31.96 18.14 18.08
N ALA A 62 31.73 17.26 17.12
CA ALA A 62 30.98 17.55 15.93
C ALA A 62 29.56 17.72 16.43
N SER A 63 29.15 18.98 16.57
CA SER A 63 27.74 19.32 16.68
C SER A 63 26.99 18.54 15.60
N ALA A 64 25.84 17.95 15.95
CA ALA A 64 24.94 17.41 14.94
C ALA A 64 24.74 18.45 13.83
N PRO A 65 24.58 18.03 12.56
CA PRO A 65 24.27 18.96 11.49
C PRO A 65 23.05 19.81 11.89
N PRO A 66 23.03 21.12 11.55
CA PRO A 66 21.88 21.97 11.81
C PRO A 66 20.60 21.41 11.19
N ASP A 67 19.52 21.59 11.93
CA ASP A 67 18.13 21.28 11.60
C ASP A 67 17.35 22.44 12.26
N SER A 68 17.04 23.45 11.45
CA SER A 68 16.67 24.79 11.90
C SER A 68 15.20 24.89 12.33
N ASP A 69 14.31 24.09 11.77
CA ASP A 69 12.89 24.00 12.17
C ASP A 69 12.53 22.72 12.94
N GLY A 70 13.40 21.72 12.97
CA GLY A 70 13.27 20.53 13.80
C GLY A 70 12.35 19.46 13.23
N ASP A 71 12.18 19.42 11.90
CA ASP A 71 11.29 18.48 11.21
C ASP A 71 11.93 17.10 10.95
N GLY A 72 13.23 16.96 11.21
CA GLY A 72 13.99 15.73 11.01
C GLY A 72 14.78 15.68 9.70
N LEU A 73 14.73 16.72 8.87
CA LEU A 73 15.71 17.00 7.82
C LEU A 73 16.73 18.02 8.31
N THR A 74 17.95 17.90 7.79
CA THR A 74 19.01 18.86 8.10
C THR A 74 18.98 19.98 7.07
N ASP A 75 19.35 21.20 7.46
CA ASP A 75 19.43 22.38 6.57
C ASP A 75 20.21 22.10 5.26
N GLU A 76 21.23 21.23 5.32
CA GLU A 76 22.03 20.81 4.16
C GLU A 76 21.24 19.91 3.19
N ASN A 77 20.41 18.99 3.69
CA ASN A 77 19.57 18.13 2.88
C ASN A 77 18.41 18.93 2.25
N GLU A 78 17.81 19.83 3.02
CA GLU A 78 16.73 20.68 2.56
C GLU A 78 17.20 21.56 1.39
N THR A 79 18.25 22.36 1.58
CA THR A 79 18.75 23.23 0.50
C THR A 79 19.51 22.49 -0.60
N GLY A 80 20.14 21.36 -0.28
CA GLY A 80 21.05 20.66 -1.19
C GLY A 80 20.42 19.53 -2.01
N ARG A 81 19.30 18.96 -1.54
CA ARG A 81 18.69 17.77 -2.14
C ARG A 81 17.19 17.92 -2.42
N TYR A 82 16.42 18.42 -1.45
CA TYR A 82 14.95 18.46 -1.53
C TYR A 82 14.39 19.82 -1.94
N ASN A 83 15.24 20.85 -1.91
CA ASN A 83 14.93 22.20 -2.32
C ASN A 83 13.78 22.85 -1.51
N THR A 84 13.71 22.50 -0.23
CA THR A 84 12.78 23.01 0.79
C THR A 84 13.35 24.22 1.56
N ASP A 85 12.55 24.89 2.40
CA ASP A 85 12.99 26.01 3.26
C ASP A 85 13.43 25.53 4.65
N PRO A 86 14.72 25.62 5.04
CA PRO A 86 15.22 25.16 6.33
C PRO A 86 14.60 25.75 7.59
N ASN A 87 13.72 26.74 7.45
CA ASN A 87 13.06 27.39 8.56
C ASN A 87 11.55 27.13 8.58
N ALA A 88 11.06 26.26 7.70
CA ALA A 88 9.67 25.91 7.55
C ALA A 88 9.54 24.39 7.44
N ALA A 89 9.13 23.77 8.54
CA ALA A 89 9.00 22.32 8.66
C ALA A 89 8.02 21.67 7.65
N ASP A 90 7.26 22.46 6.90
CA ASP A 90 6.26 22.05 5.92
C ASP A 90 6.31 23.13 4.81
N THR A 91 7.05 22.84 3.75
CA THR A 91 7.42 23.80 2.70
C THR A 91 6.25 24.12 1.78
N ASP A 92 5.44 23.13 1.42
CA ASP A 92 4.32 23.29 0.50
C ASP A 92 2.98 23.60 1.19
N GLY A 93 2.91 23.39 2.50
CA GLY A 93 1.79 23.72 3.36
C GLY A 93 0.62 22.74 3.26
N ASP A 94 0.86 21.49 2.86
CA ASP A 94 -0.18 20.47 2.76
C ASP A 94 -0.56 19.85 4.11
N GLY A 95 0.31 19.99 5.12
CA GLY A 95 0.11 19.47 6.47
C GLY A 95 0.93 18.24 6.85
N LEU A 96 1.78 17.72 5.96
CA LEU A 96 2.92 16.85 6.28
C LEU A 96 4.19 17.69 6.41
N SER A 97 5.11 17.28 7.29
CA SER A 97 6.42 17.93 7.33
C SER A 97 7.36 17.42 6.23
N ASP A 98 8.30 18.26 5.77
CA ASP A 98 9.25 17.87 4.73
C ASP A 98 10.00 16.60 5.13
N GLY A 99 10.33 16.47 6.41
CA GLY A 99 10.89 15.27 7.02
C GLY A 99 9.98 14.05 7.05
N GLU A 100 8.68 14.18 7.29
CA GLU A 100 7.73 13.07 7.19
C GLU A 100 7.60 12.59 5.74
N GLU A 101 7.44 13.51 4.81
CA GLU A 101 7.32 13.24 3.38
C GLU A 101 8.53 12.49 2.84
N VAL A 102 9.74 12.96 3.15
CA VAL A 102 10.98 12.33 2.68
C VAL A 102 11.28 11.01 3.37
N ASN A 103 11.09 10.91 4.69
CA ASN A 103 11.57 9.77 5.47
C ASN A 103 10.54 8.64 5.61
N GLU A 104 9.24 8.94 5.53
CA GLU A 104 8.15 7.98 5.75
C GLU A 104 7.36 7.68 4.47
N TYR A 105 6.90 8.71 3.76
CA TYR A 105 5.93 8.53 2.66
C TYR A 105 6.56 8.47 1.27
N GLY A 106 7.76 9.03 1.10
CA GLY A 106 8.45 9.10 -0.19
C GLY A 106 7.82 10.10 -1.17
N THR A 107 7.10 11.09 -0.65
CA THR A 107 6.46 12.18 -1.42
C THR A 107 7.44 13.32 -1.73
N ASP A 108 7.04 14.25 -2.59
CA ASP A 108 7.81 15.45 -2.93
C ASP A 108 7.45 16.61 -1.98
N PRO A 109 8.34 17.01 -1.05
CA PRO A 109 8.03 18.01 -0.02
C PRO A 109 7.86 19.45 -0.53
N THR A 110 7.88 19.62 -1.85
CA THR A 110 7.62 20.91 -2.50
C THR A 110 6.30 20.92 -3.27
N TYR A 111 5.55 19.81 -3.24
CA TYR A 111 4.34 19.64 -4.01
C TYR A 111 3.27 18.84 -3.26
N SER A 112 2.20 19.54 -2.89
CA SER A 112 1.16 19.05 -1.99
C SER A 112 0.36 17.83 -2.46
N ASP A 113 0.56 17.34 -3.68
CA ASP A 113 -0.20 16.28 -4.37
C ASP A 113 0.77 15.53 -5.28
N THR A 114 1.64 14.70 -4.70
CA THR A 114 2.82 14.13 -5.35
C THR A 114 2.50 13.38 -6.63
N ASP A 115 1.38 12.64 -6.68
CA ASP A 115 1.02 11.83 -7.85
C ASP A 115 0.03 12.49 -8.82
N GLY A 116 -0.57 13.62 -8.43
CA GLY A 116 -1.42 14.45 -9.29
C GLY A 116 -2.79 13.83 -9.55
N ASP A 117 -3.38 13.13 -8.59
CA ASP A 117 -4.72 12.58 -8.67
C ASP A 117 -5.82 13.56 -8.20
N GLY A 118 -5.43 14.61 -7.48
CA GLY A 118 -6.30 15.66 -6.93
C GLY A 118 -6.61 15.54 -5.44
N LEU A 119 -6.00 14.62 -4.71
CA LEU A 119 -5.89 14.60 -3.25
C LEU A 119 -4.53 15.15 -2.83
N SER A 120 -4.45 15.75 -1.65
CA SER A 120 -3.14 16.13 -1.12
C SER A 120 -2.51 14.96 -0.37
N ASP A 121 -1.19 14.87 -0.35
CA ASP A 121 -0.45 13.76 0.27
C ASP A 121 -0.88 13.58 1.74
N SER A 122 -1.04 14.68 2.47
CA SER A 122 -1.55 14.69 3.84
C SER A 122 -2.97 14.13 3.97
N ILE A 123 -3.84 14.36 3.00
CA ILE A 123 -5.23 13.89 2.99
C ILE A 123 -5.25 12.39 2.69
N GLU A 124 -4.45 11.94 1.75
CA GLU A 124 -4.31 10.53 1.39
C GLU A 124 -3.89 9.71 2.60
N VAL A 125 -2.78 10.05 3.25
CA VAL A 125 -2.25 9.27 4.37
C VAL A 125 -3.13 9.35 5.62
N ASN A 126 -3.68 10.53 5.94
CA ASN A 126 -4.40 10.73 7.20
C ASN A 126 -5.89 10.39 7.15
N LYS A 127 -6.51 10.42 5.96
CA LYS A 127 -7.98 10.30 5.84
C LYS A 127 -8.41 9.11 5.00
N PHE A 128 -7.81 8.89 3.83
CA PHE A 128 -8.26 7.86 2.90
C PHE A 128 -7.45 6.56 2.99
N GLY A 129 -6.22 6.63 3.50
CA GLY A 129 -5.33 5.48 3.59
C GLY A 129 -4.83 5.01 2.22
N THR A 130 -4.82 5.91 1.24
CA THR A 130 -4.28 5.70 -0.10
C THR A 130 -2.76 5.89 -0.11
N ASP A 131 -2.09 5.46 -1.17
CA ASP A 131 -0.66 5.64 -1.36
C ASP A 131 -0.39 6.94 -2.12
N PRO A 132 0.15 7.99 -1.48
CA PRO A 132 0.30 9.33 -2.07
C PRO A 132 1.33 9.41 -3.21
N THR A 133 1.96 8.28 -3.54
CA THR A 133 2.87 8.16 -4.68
C THR A 133 2.24 7.44 -5.87
N LYS A 134 0.97 7.04 -5.75
CA LYS A 134 0.22 6.29 -6.75
C LYS A 134 -1.14 6.90 -6.99
N ARG A 135 -1.25 7.47 -8.19
CA ARG A 135 -2.47 8.08 -8.73
C ARG A 135 -3.74 7.19 -8.76
N ASP A 136 -3.61 5.92 -8.43
CA ASP A 136 -4.63 4.87 -8.44
C ASP A 136 -4.08 3.76 -7.52
N THR A 137 -4.54 3.75 -6.27
CA THR A 137 -3.98 2.94 -5.18
C THR A 137 -4.32 1.47 -5.33
N ASP A 138 -5.57 1.14 -5.71
CA ASP A 138 -6.04 -0.24 -5.84
C ASP A 138 -5.91 -0.80 -7.26
N GLY A 139 -5.63 0.05 -8.25
CA GLY A 139 -5.24 -0.31 -9.60
C GLY A 139 -6.42 -0.69 -10.50
N ASP A 140 -7.60 -0.15 -10.24
CA ASP A 140 -8.82 -0.47 -10.97
C ASP A 140 -9.05 0.40 -12.23
N GLY A 141 -8.24 1.44 -12.40
CA GLY A 141 -8.28 2.40 -13.49
C GLY A 141 -8.95 3.75 -13.16
N LEU A 142 -9.50 3.90 -11.97
CA LEU A 142 -10.09 5.13 -11.44
C LEU A 142 -9.11 5.78 -10.45
N PRO A 143 -8.78 7.08 -10.61
CA PRO A 143 -7.84 7.73 -9.70
C PRO A 143 -8.45 7.98 -8.31
N ASP A 144 -7.68 7.88 -7.23
CA ASP A 144 -8.21 7.96 -5.85
C ASP A 144 -8.98 9.26 -5.60
N GLY A 145 -8.49 10.39 -6.12
CA GLY A 145 -9.18 11.68 -6.06
C GLY A 145 -10.50 11.73 -6.83
N GLU A 146 -10.65 10.94 -7.90
CA GLU A 146 -11.93 10.75 -8.60
C GLU A 146 -12.87 9.85 -7.81
N GLU A 147 -12.35 8.76 -7.27
CA GLU A 147 -13.09 7.82 -6.43
C GLU A 147 -13.73 8.47 -5.22
N VAL A 148 -12.93 9.24 -4.46
CA VAL A 148 -13.41 10.05 -3.33
C VAL A 148 -14.54 10.99 -3.73
N ARG A 149 -14.52 11.53 -4.95
CA ARG A 149 -15.56 12.44 -5.45
C ARG A 149 -16.83 11.71 -5.86
N ARG A 150 -16.71 10.48 -6.35
CA ARG A 150 -17.83 9.60 -6.71
C ARG A 150 -18.43 8.92 -5.50
N GLY A 151 -17.67 8.79 -4.41
CA GLY A 151 -18.07 8.08 -3.21
C GLY A 151 -17.73 6.60 -3.25
N THR A 152 -16.85 6.18 -4.17
CA THR A 152 -16.25 4.83 -4.16
C THR A 152 -15.13 4.75 -3.13
N ASN A 153 -14.57 3.56 -2.94
CA ASN A 153 -13.51 3.30 -1.97
C ASN A 153 -12.17 3.09 -2.67
N ALA A 154 -11.31 4.11 -2.65
CA ALA A 154 -9.98 4.14 -3.27
C ALA A 154 -8.93 3.13 -2.79
N THR A 155 -9.32 2.17 -1.96
CA THR A 155 -8.46 1.07 -1.53
C THR A 155 -9.08 -0.29 -1.86
N ASN A 156 -10.16 -0.28 -2.64
CA ASN A 156 -10.98 -1.42 -2.96
C ASN A 156 -11.54 -1.27 -4.38
N ASN A 157 -10.92 -2.01 -5.30
CA ASN A 157 -11.10 -1.97 -6.73
C ASN A 157 -12.49 -2.36 -7.27
N ASP A 158 -13.49 -2.55 -6.41
CA ASP A 158 -14.86 -3.02 -6.68
C ASP A 158 -15.71 -2.69 -5.44
N THR A 159 -16.24 -1.47 -5.40
CA THR A 159 -16.87 -0.85 -4.22
C THR A 159 -18.15 -1.53 -3.80
N ASP A 160 -18.99 -1.94 -4.74
CA ASP A 160 -20.27 -2.57 -4.44
C ASP A 160 -20.21 -4.11 -4.41
N GLY A 161 -19.12 -4.69 -4.92
CA GLY A 161 -18.79 -6.10 -4.81
C GLY A 161 -19.55 -6.99 -5.79
N ASP A 162 -19.98 -6.45 -6.93
CA ASP A 162 -20.71 -7.20 -7.96
C ASP A 162 -19.78 -7.97 -8.93
N GLY A 163 -18.47 -7.68 -8.88
CA GLY A 163 -17.44 -8.31 -9.69
C GLY A 163 -16.96 -7.49 -10.89
N VAL A 164 -17.44 -6.26 -11.07
CA VAL A 164 -16.90 -5.28 -12.02
C VAL A 164 -16.06 -4.26 -11.27
N PRO A 165 -14.85 -3.90 -11.76
CA PRO A 165 -14.07 -2.86 -11.11
C PRO A 165 -14.67 -1.45 -11.29
N ASP A 166 -14.56 -0.56 -10.29
CA ASP A 166 -15.19 0.78 -10.30
C ASP A 166 -14.75 1.58 -11.54
N GLY A 167 -13.47 1.52 -11.88
CA GLY A 167 -12.92 2.13 -13.09
C GLY A 167 -13.55 1.62 -14.40
N THR A 168 -13.88 0.33 -14.46
CA THR A 168 -14.56 -0.28 -15.62
C THR A 168 -16.02 0.17 -15.68
N GLU A 169 -16.72 0.22 -14.56
CA GLU A 169 -18.10 0.68 -14.50
C GLU A 169 -18.22 2.14 -14.96
N VAL A 170 -17.33 3.00 -14.50
CA VAL A 170 -17.28 4.41 -14.93
C VAL A 170 -17.00 4.52 -16.44
N GLU A 171 -16.16 3.66 -17.01
CA GLU A 171 -15.90 3.63 -18.46
C GLU A 171 -17.13 3.19 -19.27
N GLU A 172 -17.86 2.18 -18.79
CA GLU A 172 -19.07 1.65 -19.42
C GLU A 172 -20.34 2.48 -19.11
N GLY A 173 -20.24 3.46 -18.21
CA GLY A 173 -21.34 4.35 -17.83
C GLY A 173 -22.33 3.74 -16.83
N LEU A 174 -21.86 2.73 -16.10
CA LEU A 174 -22.51 2.08 -14.96
C LEU A 174 -22.18 2.83 -13.67
N SER A 175 -22.83 2.44 -12.57
CA SER A 175 -22.75 3.05 -11.26
C SER A 175 -21.85 2.21 -10.34
N PRO A 176 -20.63 2.66 -10.00
CA PRO A 176 -19.66 1.91 -9.17
C PRO A 176 -20.02 1.82 -7.68
N THR A 177 -21.28 2.05 -7.35
CA THR A 177 -21.78 2.05 -5.97
C THR A 177 -23.08 1.28 -5.84
N GLU A 178 -23.59 0.73 -6.94
CA GLU A 178 -24.88 0.06 -7.02
C GLU A 178 -24.73 -1.20 -7.86
N VAL A 179 -24.86 -2.35 -7.21
CA VAL A 179 -24.71 -3.71 -7.79
C VAL A 179 -25.53 -3.94 -9.08
N ASP A 180 -26.59 -3.16 -9.29
CA ASP A 180 -27.49 -3.20 -10.45
C ASP A 180 -27.81 -1.75 -10.83
N SER A 181 -27.13 -1.24 -11.85
CA SER A 181 -27.19 0.17 -12.23
C SER A 181 -28.54 0.62 -12.77
N ASP A 182 -29.31 -0.29 -13.38
CA ASP A 182 -30.58 0.02 -14.04
C ASP A 182 -31.82 -0.58 -13.35
N ASP A 183 -31.61 -1.25 -12.21
CA ASP A 183 -32.60 -1.90 -11.36
C ASP A 183 -33.46 -2.94 -12.13
N ASP A 184 -32.91 -3.61 -13.15
CA ASP A 184 -33.64 -4.61 -13.93
C ASP A 184 -33.69 -6.00 -13.26
N GLY A 185 -32.90 -6.19 -12.21
CA GLY A 185 -32.76 -7.41 -11.44
C GLY A 185 -31.56 -8.28 -11.83
N THR A 186 -30.70 -7.79 -12.72
CA THR A 186 -29.45 -8.43 -13.14
C THR A 186 -28.27 -7.57 -12.69
N PRO A 187 -27.32 -8.09 -11.90
CA PRO A 187 -26.13 -7.31 -11.54
C PRO A 187 -25.28 -6.95 -12.75
N ASP A 188 -24.62 -5.79 -12.72
CA ASP A 188 -23.85 -5.25 -13.84
C ASP A 188 -22.75 -6.24 -14.30
N GLY A 189 -22.09 -6.91 -13.36
CA GLY A 189 -21.11 -7.96 -13.63
C GLY A 189 -21.66 -9.17 -14.39
N GLU A 190 -22.93 -9.52 -14.18
CA GLU A 190 -23.60 -10.55 -14.97
C GLU A 190 -23.97 -10.05 -16.38
N GLU A 191 -24.34 -8.78 -16.52
CA GLU A 191 -24.68 -8.18 -17.81
C GLU A 191 -23.47 -8.07 -18.73
N LEU A 192 -22.34 -7.57 -18.22
CA LEU A 192 -21.10 -7.44 -18.99
C LEU A 192 -20.57 -8.80 -19.45
N ASN A 193 -20.70 -9.84 -18.64
CA ASN A 193 -20.30 -11.19 -19.02
C ASN A 193 -21.22 -11.81 -20.09
N GLN A 194 -22.50 -11.44 -20.12
CA GLN A 194 -23.44 -11.91 -21.14
C GLN A 194 -23.17 -11.29 -22.51
N THR A 195 -22.75 -10.03 -22.59
CA THR A 195 -22.35 -9.39 -23.86
C THR A 195 -21.04 -9.96 -24.43
N ALA A 196 -20.14 -10.46 -23.58
CA ALA A 196 -18.90 -11.12 -23.98
C ALA A 196 -19.12 -12.54 -24.56
N THR A 197 -20.23 -13.19 -24.20
CA THR A 197 -20.65 -14.41 -24.88
C THR A 197 -21.46 -14.05 -26.12
N PRO A 198 -21.10 -14.51 -27.35
CA PRO A 198 -22.06 -14.47 -28.43
C PRO A 198 -23.21 -15.38 -28.00
N THR A 199 -24.30 -14.78 -27.53
CA THR A 199 -25.53 -15.49 -27.22
C THR A 199 -25.93 -16.16 -28.52
N ARG A 200 -25.63 -17.45 -28.67
CA ARG A 200 -26.49 -18.31 -29.46
C ARG A 200 -27.80 -18.30 -28.71
N THR A 201 -28.65 -17.33 -29.03
CA THR A 201 -30.10 -17.52 -28.95
C THR A 201 -30.40 -18.68 -29.89
N ALA A 202 -30.19 -19.89 -29.38
CA ALA A 202 -30.88 -21.08 -29.83
C ALA A 202 -32.25 -21.10 -29.12
N ASP A 203 -33.00 -20.00 -29.21
CA ASP A 203 -34.44 -20.14 -29.39
C ASP A 203 -34.68 -20.39 -30.88
N GLY A 204 -34.31 -21.60 -31.28
CA GLY A 204 -34.84 -22.23 -32.47
C GLY A 204 -36.00 -23.10 -32.04
N THR A 205 -37.09 -22.51 -31.55
CA THR A 205 -38.41 -23.13 -31.65
C THR A 205 -38.76 -23.32 -33.13
N ASN A 206 -38.13 -24.29 -33.79
CA ASN A 206 -38.62 -24.82 -35.06
C ASN A 206 -39.77 -25.79 -34.78
N ARG A 207 -40.90 -25.23 -34.32
CA ARG A 207 -42.20 -25.85 -34.53
C ARG A 207 -42.68 -25.46 -35.92
N THR A 208 -42.44 -26.33 -36.89
CA THR A 208 -43.46 -26.78 -37.87
C THR A 208 -42.92 -27.98 -38.62
N ASN A 209 -43.38 -29.19 -38.29
CA ASN A 209 -44.22 -29.93 -39.23
C ASN A 209 -44.96 -31.05 -38.49
N GLU A 210 -46.28 -30.93 -38.47
CA GLU A 210 -47.19 -32.01 -38.15
C GLU A 210 -46.96 -33.17 -39.13
N THR A 211 -46.85 -34.40 -38.60
CA THR A 211 -47.61 -35.54 -39.10
C THR A 211 -47.64 -36.64 -38.04
N GLY A 212 -48.85 -36.89 -37.51
CA GLY A 212 -49.34 -38.23 -37.21
C GLY A 212 -49.04 -38.80 -35.83
N GLU A 213 -50.11 -39.17 -35.13
CA GLU A 213 -50.32 -40.45 -34.42
C GLU A 213 -49.07 -41.35 -34.18
N SER A 214 -48.88 -42.00 -33.05
CA SER A 214 -49.78 -42.39 -31.96
C SER A 214 -48.97 -43.15 -30.91
N ASP A 215 -49.45 -43.07 -29.67
CA ASP A 215 -49.52 -44.16 -28.68
C ASP A 215 -48.24 -44.86 -28.21
N GLY A 216 -48.09 -44.92 -26.89
CA GLY A 216 -46.95 -45.54 -26.24
C GLY A 216 -47.07 -47.05 -26.14
N THR A 217 -45.93 -47.72 -26.08
CA THR A 217 -45.70 -48.83 -25.13
C THR A 217 -44.20 -48.97 -24.88
N ASN A 218 -43.85 -48.88 -23.61
CA ASN A 218 -42.74 -49.57 -22.97
C ASN A 218 -42.74 -51.07 -23.32
N GLU A 219 -41.63 -51.62 -23.83
CA GLU A 219 -41.07 -52.90 -23.34
C GLU A 219 -39.72 -53.27 -24.00
N THR A 220 -38.96 -53.97 -23.18
CA THR A 220 -37.67 -54.69 -23.31
C THR A 220 -37.45 -55.46 -24.63
N ASP A 221 -36.20 -55.64 -25.06
CA ASP A 221 -35.48 -56.92 -24.83
C ASP A 221 -34.05 -56.88 -25.42
N GLU A 222 -33.10 -57.43 -24.67
CA GLU A 222 -31.79 -57.78 -25.21
C GLU A 222 -31.92 -59.03 -26.09
N THR A 223 -31.31 -59.05 -27.28
CA THR A 223 -30.66 -60.28 -27.76
C THR A 223 -29.47 -59.99 -28.67
N ASN A 224 -28.34 -60.46 -28.18
CA ASN A 224 -27.07 -60.75 -28.83
C ASN A 224 -27.23 -61.57 -30.14
N ALA A 225 -26.60 -61.13 -31.22
CA ALA A 225 -26.24 -62.01 -32.34
C ALA A 225 -24.89 -61.59 -32.95
N SER A 226 -23.91 -62.45 -32.71
CA SER A 226 -22.54 -62.44 -33.22
C SER A 226 -22.44 -62.99 -34.64
N ALA A 227 -21.64 -62.36 -35.50
CA ALA A 227 -20.87 -62.92 -36.64
C ALA A 227 -20.27 -61.74 -37.45
N SER A 228 -18.96 -61.44 -37.35
CA SER A 228 -17.78 -62.09 -37.96
C SER A 228 -17.36 -61.44 -39.30
N ASP A 229 -16.03 -61.36 -39.48
CA ASP A 229 -15.25 -61.00 -40.68
C ASP A 229 -14.87 -59.49 -40.77
N GLY A 230 -13.64 -59.04 -40.49
CA GLY A 230 -12.34 -59.48 -41.00
C GLY A 230 -12.01 -58.64 -42.26
N SER A 231 -11.15 -57.60 -42.23
CA SER A 231 -9.70 -57.72 -42.46
C SER A 231 -9.01 -56.34 -42.51
N ASN A 232 -8.01 -56.16 -41.65
CA ASN A 232 -6.64 -55.65 -41.91
C ASN A 232 -6.36 -54.45 -42.86
N GLU A 233 -5.88 -53.35 -42.26
CA GLU A 233 -4.58 -52.64 -42.47
C GLU A 233 -3.94 -52.56 -43.88
N VAL A 234 -3.76 -51.32 -44.38
CA VAL A 234 -2.50 -50.82 -44.98
C VAL A 234 -2.48 -49.28 -45.07
N GLY A 235 -1.53 -48.62 -44.40
CA GLY A 235 -0.97 -47.32 -44.85
C GLY A 235 0.17 -47.55 -45.86
N PRO A 236 1.10 -46.60 -46.14
CA PRO A 236 1.16 -45.16 -45.87
C PRO A 236 1.46 -44.31 -47.14
N GLY A 237 1.45 -42.97 -47.07
CA GLY A 237 1.88 -42.12 -48.20
C GLY A 237 2.07 -40.64 -47.88
N PHE A 238 3.34 -40.24 -47.80
CA PHE A 238 3.89 -38.90 -47.55
C PHE A 238 3.51 -37.84 -48.61
N GLY A 239 3.48 -36.55 -48.24
CA GLY A 239 3.47 -35.46 -49.23
C GLY A 239 3.26 -34.03 -48.72
N VAL A 240 4.30 -33.47 -48.08
CA VAL A 240 4.70 -32.04 -47.97
C VAL A 240 3.98 -30.97 -48.82
N ALA A 241 3.67 -29.81 -48.23
CA ALA A 241 4.21 -28.49 -48.63
C ALA A 241 3.59 -27.31 -47.86
N ALA A 242 4.46 -26.42 -47.38
CA ALA A 242 4.16 -25.14 -46.75
C ALA A 242 3.67 -24.08 -47.74
N ALA A 243 2.86 -23.13 -47.28
CA ALA A 243 2.80 -21.78 -47.85
C ALA A 243 2.35 -20.76 -46.79
N LEU A 244 3.32 -19.96 -46.33
CA LEU A 244 3.15 -18.69 -45.64
C LEU A 244 2.56 -17.64 -46.61
N VAL A 245 1.53 -16.91 -46.19
CA VAL A 245 1.25 -15.55 -46.70
C VAL A 245 0.90 -14.65 -45.52
N ALA A 246 1.75 -13.64 -45.30
CA ALA A 246 1.56 -12.53 -44.37
C ALA A 246 0.97 -11.31 -45.11
N VAL A 247 0.34 -10.38 -44.36
CA VAL A 247 0.65 -8.92 -44.30
C VAL A 247 -0.57 -8.08 -43.89
N ALA A 248 -0.37 -7.40 -42.74
CA ALA A 248 -0.87 -6.13 -42.20
C ALA A 248 -1.92 -5.27 -42.92
N VAL A 249 -2.82 -4.67 -42.12
CA VAL A 249 -3.26 -3.27 -42.31
C VAL A 249 -3.36 -2.56 -40.94
N ALA A 250 -2.45 -1.62 -40.71
CA ALA A 250 -2.59 -0.52 -39.76
C ALA A 250 -2.67 0.80 -40.57
N ALA A 251 -3.34 1.81 -40.00
CA ALA A 251 -3.39 3.23 -40.39
C ALA A 251 -4.36 3.67 -41.50
N LEU A 252 -5.53 4.20 -41.08
CA LEU A 252 -6.35 5.26 -41.71
C LEU A 252 -7.55 5.44 -40.76
N VAL A 253 -7.66 6.47 -39.92
CA VAL A 253 -8.20 7.79 -40.27
C VAL A 253 -7.64 8.86 -39.33
N ALA A 254 -6.50 9.46 -39.68
CA ALA A 254 -6.21 10.84 -39.33
C ALA A 254 -6.58 11.70 -40.55
N LEU A 255 -7.84 12.16 -40.64
CA LEU A 255 -8.30 13.26 -41.52
C LEU A 255 -9.81 13.53 -41.38
N ARG A 256 -10.24 14.11 -40.26
CA ARG A 256 -11.46 14.94 -40.21
C ARG A 256 -11.42 15.84 -38.99
N ARG A 257 -11.47 17.17 -39.07
CA ARG A 257 -11.27 18.17 -40.14
C ARG A 257 -11.35 19.51 -39.38
N ARG A 258 -10.30 20.34 -39.52
CA ARG A 258 -10.23 21.79 -39.26
C ARG A 258 -10.40 22.29 -37.83
#